data_AF-A0A1V4XR54-F1
#
_entry.id   AF-A0A1V4XR54-F1
#
_cell.length_a   1.000
_cell.length_b   1.000
_cell.length_c   1.000
_cell.angle_alpha   90.00
_cell.angle_beta   90.00
_cell.angle_gamma   90.00
#
_symmetry.space_group_name_H-M   'P 1'
#
loop_
_entity.id
_entity.type
_entity.pdbx_description
1 polymer ?
#
loop_
_entity_poly.entity_id
_entity_poly.type
_entity_poly.pdbx_seq_one_letter_code
_entity_poly.pdbx_strand_id
1 'polypeptide(L)'
;MITSEEARILSKAGHASYDKLVPNNQFQIERHINESKTGFDCTIYRKIGTNEFIVAFAGTKDGQDVAADVALGTEQWKAARLRVLDSLKDLQATNISFTGHSLGARSLKAYDFWVA
;
A
#
# COMPACT_ATOMS: atom_id res chain seq x y z
N MET A 1 -4.17 18.58 -3.95
CA MET A 1 -4.19 18.78 -2.48
C MET A 1 -5.16 17.77 -1.92
N ILE A 2 -4.70 16.83 -1.09
CA ILE A 2 -5.56 15.81 -0.48
C ILE A 2 -6.45 16.47 0.58
N THR A 3 -7.72 16.12 0.64
CA THR A 3 -8.64 16.59 1.68
C THR A 3 -8.34 15.91 3.01
N SER A 4 -8.69 16.55 4.13
CA SER A 4 -8.54 15.96 5.47
C SER A 4 -9.27 14.62 5.63
N GLU A 5 -10.36 14.44 4.88
CA GLU A 5 -11.15 13.19 4.88
C GLU A 5 -10.42 12.06 4.15
N GLU A 6 -9.87 12.33 2.96
CA GLU A 6 -9.05 11.38 2.21
C GLU A 6 -7.80 10.99 3.00
N ALA A 7 -7.11 11.94 3.64
CA ALA A 7 -5.96 11.66 4.49
C ALA A 7 -6.32 10.70 5.65
N ARG A 8 -7.52 10.86 6.23
CA ARG A 8 -8.02 9.97 7.29
C ARG A 8 -8.34 8.57 6.77
N ILE A 9 -8.92 8.45 5.57
CA ILE A 9 -9.22 7.17 4.94
C ILE A 9 -7.93 6.42 4.61
N LEU A 10 -6.93 7.11 4.06
CA LEU A 10 -5.61 6.54 3.78
C LEU A 10 -4.93 6.05 5.06
N SER A 11 -4.93 6.86 6.11
CA SER A 11 -4.37 6.47 7.42
C SER A 11 -5.05 5.22 7.99
N LYS A 12 -6.38 5.15 7.92
CA LYS A 12 -7.14 3.95 8.32
C LYS A 12 -6.81 2.73 7.47
N ALA A 13 -6.68 2.89 6.14
CA ALA A 13 -6.33 1.80 5.23
C ALA A 13 -4.93 1.26 5.50
N GLY A 14 -3.95 2.14 5.77
CA GLY A 14 -2.59 1.74 6.16
C GLY A 14 -2.50 1.05 7.52
N HIS A 15 -3.37 1.40 8.47
CA HIS A 15 -3.47 0.65 9.72
C HIS A 15 -4.19 -0.70 9.50
N ALA A 16 -5.31 -0.68 8.79
CA ALA A 16 -6.13 -1.85 8.51
C ALA A 16 -5.39 -2.92 7.70
N SER A 17 -4.37 -2.56 6.91
CA SER A 17 -3.56 -3.53 6.17
C SER A 17 -2.73 -4.46 7.07
N TYR A 18 -2.40 -4.07 8.31
CA TYR A 18 -1.72 -4.98 9.25
C TYR A 18 -2.59 -6.18 9.62
N ASP A 19 -3.89 -5.92 9.86
CA ASP A 19 -4.86 -6.91 10.30
C ASP A 19 -5.75 -7.40 9.15
N LYS A 20 -5.48 -6.94 7.92
CA LYS A 20 -6.24 -7.25 6.69
C LYS A 20 -7.73 -6.94 6.84
N LEU A 21 -8.02 -5.81 7.47
CA LEU A 21 -9.37 -5.34 7.73
C LEU A 21 -9.82 -4.34 6.68
N VAL A 22 -11.12 -4.20 6.52
CA VAL A 22 -11.69 -3.17 5.65
C VAL A 22 -11.63 -1.81 6.37
N PRO A 23 -11.10 -0.74 5.75
CA PRO A 23 -10.93 0.56 6.44
C PRO A 23 -12.24 1.25 6.82
N ASN A 24 -13.33 1.00 6.09
CA ASN A 24 -14.70 1.43 6.38
C ASN A 24 -15.70 0.69 5.45
N ASN A 25 -17.00 0.96 5.59
CA ASN A 25 -18.06 0.32 4.78
C ASN A 25 -18.14 0.80 3.32
N GLN A 26 -17.24 1.68 2.88
CA GLN A 26 -17.19 2.21 1.50
C GLN A 26 -16.12 1.51 0.66
N PHE A 27 -15.25 0.70 1.29
CA PHE A 27 -14.21 -0.06 0.61
C PHE A 27 -14.43 -1.55 0.81
N GLN A 28 -13.81 -2.35 -0.03
CA GLN A 28 -13.70 -3.80 0.11
C GLN A 28 -12.27 -4.23 -0.20
N ILE A 29 -11.87 -5.40 0.30
CA ILE A 29 -10.57 -5.98 -0.02
C ILE A 29 -10.68 -6.69 -1.35
N GLU A 30 -9.93 -6.23 -2.34
CA GLU A 30 -9.94 -6.83 -3.66
C GLU A 30 -8.85 -7.88 -3.80
N ARG A 31 -7.67 -7.57 -3.24
CA ARG A 31 -6.52 -8.46 -3.28
C ARG A 31 -5.58 -8.18 -2.13
N HIS A 32 -4.93 -9.24 -1.67
CA HIS A 32 -3.82 -9.16 -0.75
C HIS A 32 -2.59 -9.78 -1.41
N ILE A 33 -1.46 -9.09 -1.33
CA ILE A 33 -0.19 -9.51 -1.89
C ILE A 33 0.79 -9.60 -0.74
N ASN A 34 1.16 -10.84 -0.38
CA ASN A 34 2.16 -11.12 0.63
C ASN A 34 3.30 -11.89 -0.02
N GLU A 35 4.52 -11.39 0.16
CA GLU A 35 5.74 -11.96 -0.35
C GLU A 35 6.66 -12.32 0.82
N SER A 36 6.52 -13.54 1.31
CA SER A 36 7.22 -14.05 2.49
C SER A 36 8.74 -14.02 2.38
N LYS A 37 9.31 -14.03 1.16
CA LYS A 37 10.76 -13.97 0.93
C LYS A 37 11.35 -12.57 1.11
N THR A 38 10.60 -11.54 0.76
CA THR A 38 11.08 -10.15 0.85
C THR A 38 10.52 -9.45 2.09
N GLY A 39 9.47 -9.99 2.71
CA GLY A 39 8.73 -9.32 3.79
C GLY A 39 7.79 -8.24 3.25
N PHE A 40 7.56 -8.20 1.94
CA PHE A 40 6.60 -7.30 1.33
C PHE A 40 5.18 -7.76 1.63
N ASP A 41 4.37 -6.88 2.19
CA ASP A 41 2.96 -7.13 2.45
C ASP A 41 2.16 -5.88 2.09
N CYS A 42 1.18 -6.05 1.19
CA CYS A 42 0.24 -4.99 0.86
C CYS A 42 -1.17 -5.53 0.64
N THR A 43 -2.14 -4.67 0.92
CA THR A 43 -3.56 -4.92 0.67
C THR A 43 -4.08 -3.89 -0.32
N ILE A 44 -4.73 -4.36 -1.38
CA ILE A 44 -5.41 -3.54 -2.38
C ILE A 44 -6.89 -3.47 -1.99
N TYR A 45 -7.33 -2.27 -1.62
CA TYR A 45 -8.73 -1.97 -1.39
C TYR A 45 -9.35 -1.34 -2.62
N ARG A 46 -10.61 -1.69 -2.89
CA ARG A 46 -11.42 -1.06 -3.93
C ARG A 46 -12.56 -0.30 -3.27
N LYS A 47 -12.85 0.91 -3.72
CA LYS A 47 -14.05 1.64 -3.30
C LYS A 47 -15.29 1.06 -3.98
N ILE A 48 -16.31 0.78 -3.19
CA ILE A 48 -17.53 0.13 -3.65
C ILE A 48 -18.24 1.02 -4.66
N GLY A 49 -18.63 0.44 -5.80
CA GLY A 49 -19.32 1.14 -6.87
C GLY A 49 -18.44 2.06 -7.73
N THR A 50 -17.13 2.11 -7.51
CA THR A 50 -16.19 2.86 -8.35
C THR A 50 -14.99 2.00 -8.77
N ASN A 51 -14.17 2.51 -9.68
CA ASN A 51 -12.87 1.93 -10.07
C ASN A 51 -11.70 2.66 -9.36
N GLU A 52 -11.95 3.16 -8.14
CA GLU A 52 -10.94 3.79 -7.30
C GLU A 52 -10.33 2.76 -6.34
N PHE A 53 -9.01 2.72 -6.29
CA PHE A 53 -8.24 1.72 -5.55
C PHE A 53 -7.28 2.39 -4.57
N ILE A 54 -7.09 1.76 -3.41
CA ILE A 54 -6.06 2.12 -2.44
C ILE A 54 -5.13 0.94 -2.29
N VAL A 55 -3.84 1.14 -2.57
CA VAL A 55 -2.79 0.18 -2.25
C VAL A 55 -2.21 0.56 -0.89
N ALA A 56 -2.47 -0.25 0.13
CA ALA A 56 -1.98 -0.05 1.48
C ALA A 56 -0.83 -1.01 1.78
N PHE A 57 0.36 -0.47 1.99
CA PHE A 57 1.53 -1.23 2.41
C PHE A 57 1.49 -1.47 3.92
N ALA A 58 1.52 -2.73 4.35
CA ALA A 58 1.72 -3.06 5.74
C ALA A 58 3.19 -2.84 6.11
N GLY A 59 3.46 -2.15 7.21
CA GLY A 59 4.82 -1.99 7.69
C GLY A 59 5.35 -3.26 8.37
N THR A 60 6.65 -3.32 8.62
CA THR A 60 7.25 -4.30 9.54
C THR A 60 6.94 -3.92 10.99
N LYS A 61 6.76 -4.92 11.86
CA LYS A 61 6.54 -4.73 13.30
C LYS A 61 7.83 -4.41 14.08
N ASP A 62 8.99 -4.65 13.48
CA ASP A 62 10.28 -4.44 14.14
C ASP A 62 10.85 -3.06 13.82
N GLY A 63 11.06 -2.28 14.87
CA GLY A 63 11.68 -0.95 14.80
C GLY A 63 13.17 -1.07 14.53
N GLN A 64 13.56 -0.92 13.26
CA GLN A 64 14.96 -0.79 12.85
C GLN A 64 15.24 0.55 12.17
N ASP A 65 16.53 0.80 11.96
CA ASP A 65 17.15 2.06 11.55
C ASP A 65 16.54 2.63 10.26
N VAL A 66 16.29 3.94 10.25
CA VAL A 66 15.48 4.62 9.24
C VAL A 66 16.10 4.53 7.84
N ALA A 67 17.44 4.57 7.75
CA ALA A 67 18.14 4.48 6.47
C ALA A 67 18.13 3.06 5.89
N ALA A 68 18.35 2.05 6.74
CA ALA A 68 18.30 0.64 6.35
C ALA A 68 16.88 0.25 5.88
N ASP A 69 15.86 0.76 6.58
CA ASP A 69 14.45 0.54 6.28
C ASP A 69 14.01 1.13 4.93
N VAL A 70 14.57 2.27 4.51
CA VAL A 70 14.28 2.85 3.17
C VAL A 70 14.91 2.00 2.06
N ALA A 71 16.15 1.55 2.25
CA ALA A 71 16.80 0.65 1.28
C ALA A 71 16.06 -0.69 1.17
N LEU A 72 15.64 -1.27 2.30
CA LEU A 72 14.83 -2.48 2.36
C LEU A 72 13.47 -2.30 1.68
N GLY A 73 12.73 -1.22 1.99
CA GLY A 73 11.45 -0.91 1.36
C GLY A 73 11.58 -0.73 -0.16
N THR A 74 12.72 -0.22 -0.64
CA THR A 74 13.02 -0.07 -2.07
C THR A 74 13.18 -1.41 -2.77
N GLU A 75 13.95 -2.34 -2.20
CA GLU A 75 14.16 -3.66 -2.78
C GLU A 75 12.89 -4.54 -2.70
N GLN A 76 12.15 -4.45 -1.60
CA GLN A 76 10.84 -5.08 -1.45
C GLN A 76 9.85 -4.60 -2.52
N TRP A 77 9.78 -3.28 -2.74
CA TRP A 77 8.93 -2.70 -3.76
C TRP A 77 9.38 -3.12 -5.17
N LYS A 78 10.68 -3.07 -5.51
CA LYS A 78 11.17 -3.50 -6.82
C LYS A 78 10.75 -4.94 -7.15
N ALA A 79 10.86 -5.84 -6.17
CA ALA A 79 10.48 -7.24 -6.36
C ALA A 79 8.97 -7.44 -6.54
N ALA A 80 8.14 -6.66 -5.84
CA ALA A 80 6.68 -6.83 -5.84
C ALA A 80 5.93 -5.91 -6.83
N ARG A 81 6.56 -4.83 -7.30
CA ARG A 81 5.93 -3.76 -8.10
C ARG A 81 5.20 -4.30 -9.31
N LEU A 82 5.81 -5.21 -10.08
CA LEU A 82 5.17 -5.75 -11.27
C LEU A 82 3.87 -6.49 -10.94
N ARG A 83 3.85 -7.29 -9.87
CA ARG A 83 2.65 -8.01 -9.42
C ARG A 83 1.55 -7.07 -8.95
N VAL A 84 1.91 -6.00 -8.25
CA VAL A 84 0.96 -4.96 -7.81
C VAL A 84 0.37 -4.25 -9.04
N LEU A 85 1.22 -3.82 -9.98
CA LEU A 85 0.79 -3.13 -11.19
C LEU A 85 -0.05 -4.02 -12.11
N ASP A 86 0.31 -5.28 -12.29
CA ASP A 86 -0.47 -6.23 -13.09
C ASP A 86 -1.83 -6.50 -12.44
N SER A 87 -1.87 -6.64 -11.11
CA SER A 87 -3.15 -6.75 -10.38
C SER A 87 -4.03 -5.51 -10.58
N LEU A 88 -3.45 -4.30 -10.58
CA LEU A 88 -4.21 -3.06 -10.82
C LEU A 88 -4.69 -2.93 -12.27
N LYS A 89 -3.91 -3.42 -13.24
CA LYS A 89 -4.32 -3.49 -14.66
C LYS A 89 -5.47 -4.47 -14.86
N ASP A 90 -5.37 -5.67 -14.30
CA ASP A 90 -6.43 -6.69 -14.35
C ASP A 90 -7.75 -6.16 -13.78
N LEU A 91 -7.66 -5.32 -12.74
CA LEU A 91 -8.79 -4.70 -12.07
C LEU A 91 -9.33 -3.44 -12.76
N GLN A 92 -8.73 -3.03 -13.90
CA GLN A 92 -9.07 -1.81 -14.64
C GLN A 92 -9.10 -0.56 -13.75
N ALA A 93 -8.13 -0.45 -12.84
CA ALA A 93 -8.05 0.66 -11.89
C ALA A 93 -7.88 2.01 -12.63
N THR A 94 -8.80 2.95 -12.37
CA THR A 94 -8.78 4.28 -13.01
C THR A 94 -8.21 5.36 -12.11
N ASN A 95 -8.29 5.17 -10.79
CA ASN A 95 -7.71 6.07 -9.81
C ASN A 95 -7.03 5.24 -8.71
N ILE A 96 -5.72 5.44 -8.51
CA ILE A 96 -4.93 4.62 -7.60
C ILE A 96 -4.27 5.54 -6.59
N SER A 97 -4.65 5.37 -5.32
CA SER A 97 -4.00 6.01 -4.19
C SER A 97 -3.10 5.00 -3.49
N PHE A 98 -1.93 5.46 -3.05
CA PHE A 98 -1.02 4.63 -2.27
C PHE A 98 -0.93 5.16 -0.85
N THR A 99 -0.87 4.24 0.12
CA THR A 99 -0.70 4.58 1.53
C THR A 99 0.09 3.51 2.24
N GLY A 100 0.63 3.85 3.40
CA GLY A 100 1.25 2.87 4.26
C GLY A 100 1.50 3.48 5.63
N HIS A 101 1.64 2.62 6.63
CA HIS A 101 1.93 3.00 7.99
C HIS A 101 3.30 2.42 8.39
N SER A 102 4.12 3.20 9.12
CA SER A 102 5.50 2.83 9.48
C SER A 102 6.38 2.49 8.26
N LEU A 103 6.90 1.26 8.11
CA LEU A 103 7.69 0.84 6.94
C LEU A 103 6.88 0.90 5.64
N GLY A 104 5.56 0.71 5.68
CA GLY A 104 4.72 0.83 4.49
C GLY A 104 4.70 2.24 3.90
N ALA A 105 4.79 3.26 4.77
CA ALA A 105 4.98 4.65 4.33
C ALA A 105 6.36 4.87 3.71
N ARG A 106 7.36 4.05 4.09
CA ARG A 106 8.71 4.11 3.53
C ARG A 106 8.81 3.38 2.19
N SER A 107 8.10 2.27 2.01
CA SER A 107 7.91 1.65 0.69
C SER A 107 7.22 2.61 -0.29
N LEU A 108 6.30 3.44 0.19
CA LEU A 108 5.73 4.54 -0.59
C LEU A 108 6.76 5.63 -0.94
N LYS A 109 7.59 6.05 0.02
CA LYS A 109 8.70 6.99 -0.28
C LYS A 109 9.70 6.41 -1.28
N ALA A 110 9.96 5.10 -1.22
CA ALA A 110 10.78 4.41 -2.21
C ALA A 110 10.11 4.41 -3.60
N TYR A 111 8.79 4.27 -3.67
CA TYR A 111 8.04 4.46 -4.92
C TYR A 111 8.23 5.88 -5.48
N ASP A 112 8.04 6.92 -4.66
CA ASP A 112 8.22 8.32 -5.10
C ASP A 112 9.66 8.58 -5.57
N PHE A 113 10.68 8.02 -4.91
CA PHE A 113 12.09 8.13 -5.32
C PHE A 113 12.40 7.48 -6.68
N TRP A 114 11.60 6.49 -7.10
CA TRP A 114 11.78 5.78 -8.38
C TRP A 114 10.89 6.32 -9.51
N VAL A 115 9.92 7.16 -9.19
CA VAL A 115 9.01 7.80 -10.16
C VAL A 115 9.40 9.26 -10.46
N ALA A 116 10.37 9.81 -9.71
CA ALA A 116 10.97 11.14 -9.93
C ALA A 116 12.04 11.14 -11.03
#